data_AF-A0A7K3AYF6-F1
#
_entry.id   AF-A0A7K3AYF6-F1
#
_cell.length_a   1.000
_cell.length_b   1.000
_cell.length_c   1.000
_cell.angle_alpha   90.00
_cell.angle_beta   90.00
_cell.angle_gamma   90.00
#
_symmetry.space_group_name_H-M   'P 1'
#
loop_
_entity.id
_entity.type
_entity.pdbx_description
1 polymer ?
#
loop_
_entity_poly.entity_id
_entity_poly.type
_entity_poly.pdbx_seq_one_letter_code
_entity_poly.pdbx_strand_id
1 'polypeptide(L)'
;MSHSSAATEPAQPPPEDDHAFFGQPRGLMTLSGLEVWERFSFLGMQAILVLFFADTVANGGMAMDPGTAASVAAAYGTLVYLVSVAGGWLADRILGSYRAVLYGGILIACGHYSMAVPTDAMTWVGLGLISAGTGLLKPNVASMVGKLYRTDDERRDAGFALYYMGINIGAFAGPLITGWLGEHWSWHWGFSAAAIGMTFGLIQYVAGRRHLAGRKHAAEFALAPDAMRRAVLMIVGGAVVVALAATALALAGWLTMDRFVDVLTVISVIAPVVYFVVMFRSPRVTAEERGRLRPYVVLFLGSVVFNFILFQAYSTMMLLASTNARTEILGFTFPASWYASALGAFEVALAPVVAAVWARMGTRQPHASNKIAFGVILGGLSFILMVLPTSGHADDTYRMAAWWIVGSYLLLGLGDILLETSGMSATTKLAPKAFASQTMALWFLSLALANGIQAQIVKLYGEVSNPAYFGVNGAIAVAAGVAMILAAPWLKRTMHPVH
;
A
#
# COMPACT_ATOMS: atom_id res chain seq x y z
N MET A 1 -41.61 -24.53 -21.90
CA MET A 1 -40.46 -24.27 -20.99
C MET A 1 -39.92 -22.88 -21.32
N SER A 2 -40.43 -21.85 -20.65
CA SER A 2 -39.98 -20.47 -20.82
C SER A 2 -38.83 -20.20 -19.85
N HIS A 3 -37.66 -19.86 -20.37
CA HIS A 3 -36.59 -19.28 -19.58
C HIS A 3 -37.01 -17.86 -19.20
N SER A 4 -37.53 -17.71 -17.99
CA SER A 4 -37.66 -16.40 -17.34
C SER A 4 -36.25 -15.82 -17.17
N SER A 5 -35.92 -14.79 -17.95
CA SER A 5 -34.77 -13.95 -17.64
C SER A 5 -35.04 -13.31 -16.29
N ALA A 6 -34.30 -13.71 -15.26
CA ALA A 6 -34.27 -12.98 -14.01
C ALA A 6 -33.85 -11.55 -14.34
N ALA A 7 -34.81 -10.65 -14.39
CA ALA A 7 -34.56 -9.22 -14.51
C ALA A 7 -33.65 -8.84 -13.35
N THR A 8 -32.44 -8.40 -13.69
CA THR A 8 -31.56 -7.68 -12.78
C THR A 8 -32.36 -6.48 -12.27
N GLU A 9 -32.74 -6.50 -10.99
CA GLU A 9 -33.33 -5.31 -10.35
C GLU A 9 -32.40 -4.13 -10.64
N PRO A 10 -32.93 -2.99 -11.14
CA PRO A 10 -32.11 -1.81 -11.35
C PRO A 10 -31.49 -1.44 -10.00
N ALA A 11 -30.16 -1.24 -10.00
CA ALA A 11 -29.41 -0.83 -8.84
C ALA A 11 -30.15 0.33 -8.16
N GLN A 12 -30.62 0.14 -6.91
CA GLN A 12 -31.20 1.25 -6.17
C GLN A 12 -30.13 2.34 -6.09
N PRO A 13 -30.40 3.54 -6.63
CA PRO A 13 -29.44 4.62 -6.56
C PRO A 13 -29.14 4.91 -5.08
N PRO A 14 -27.91 5.38 -4.75
CA PRO A 14 -27.61 5.83 -3.41
C PRO A 14 -28.70 6.83 -2.96
N PRO A 15 -29.18 6.78 -1.70
CA PRO A 15 -30.17 7.74 -1.24
C PRO A 15 -29.64 9.16 -1.46
N GLU A 16 -30.30 9.96 -2.29
CA GLU A 16 -29.85 11.32 -2.62
C GLU A 16 -29.69 12.19 -1.35
N ASP A 17 -30.45 11.87 -0.29
CA ASP A 17 -30.56 12.65 0.95
C ASP A 17 -29.74 12.14 2.16
N ASP A 18 -28.88 11.13 2.04
CA ASP A 18 -28.09 10.66 3.21
C ASP A 18 -26.90 11.59 3.49
N HIS A 19 -27.04 12.44 4.51
CA HIS A 19 -26.04 13.42 4.98
C HIS A 19 -25.56 13.16 6.41
N ALA A 20 -25.75 11.94 6.93
CA ALA A 20 -25.61 11.65 8.36
C ALA A 20 -24.17 11.75 8.92
N PHE A 21 -23.13 11.84 8.09
CA PHE A 21 -21.74 11.90 8.51
C PHE A 21 -21.01 13.08 7.87
N PHE A 22 -20.94 14.23 8.56
CA PHE A 22 -20.33 15.46 8.02
C PHE A 22 -20.86 15.86 6.63
N GLY A 23 -22.17 15.69 6.39
CA GLY A 23 -22.79 15.97 5.10
C GLY A 23 -22.66 14.83 4.08
N GLN A 24 -22.02 13.73 4.45
CA GLN A 24 -21.81 12.53 3.62
C GLN A 24 -22.71 11.36 4.02
N PRO A 25 -22.87 10.34 3.14
CA PRO A 25 -23.64 9.14 3.44
C PRO A 25 -23.13 8.41 4.67
N ARG A 26 -24.04 7.84 5.47
CA ARG A 26 -23.71 7.09 6.70
C ARG A 26 -22.82 5.87 6.44
N GLY A 27 -22.90 5.32 5.23
CA GLY A 27 -21.99 4.27 4.75
C GLY A 27 -20.53 4.69 4.81
N LEU A 28 -20.22 5.98 4.57
CA LEU A 28 -18.86 6.50 4.61
C LEU A 28 -18.26 6.41 6.01
N MET A 29 -19.03 6.69 7.06
CA MET A 29 -18.59 6.53 8.45
C MET A 29 -18.17 5.09 8.75
N THR A 30 -18.91 4.12 8.21
CA THR A 30 -18.63 2.70 8.43
C THR A 30 -17.35 2.28 7.70
N LEU A 31 -17.21 2.67 6.42
CA LEU A 31 -16.05 2.32 5.60
C LEU A 31 -14.78 3.05 6.07
N SER A 32 -14.86 4.35 6.37
CA SER A 32 -13.73 5.13 6.86
C SER A 32 -13.28 4.67 8.25
N GLY A 33 -14.22 4.30 9.13
CA GLY A 33 -13.85 3.75 10.43
C GLY A 33 -13.21 2.36 10.35
N LEU A 34 -13.71 1.48 9.47
CA LEU A 34 -13.01 0.22 9.16
C LEU A 34 -11.59 0.50 8.65
N GLU A 35 -11.44 1.48 7.75
CA GLU A 35 -10.15 1.86 7.18
C GLU A 35 -9.17 2.37 8.25
N VAL A 36 -9.63 3.22 9.19
CA VAL A 36 -8.80 3.67 10.33
C VAL A 36 -8.23 2.47 11.08
N TRP A 37 -9.08 1.49 11.43
CA TRP A 37 -8.67 0.31 12.19
C TRP A 37 -7.77 -0.64 11.42
N GLU A 38 -8.05 -0.84 10.13
CA GLU A 38 -7.25 -1.70 9.29
C GLU A 38 -5.87 -1.08 9.04
N ARG A 39 -5.80 0.22 8.73
CA ARG A 39 -4.53 0.96 8.58
C ARG A 39 -3.77 1.08 9.90
N PHE A 40 -4.47 1.28 11.02
CA PHE A 40 -3.88 1.21 12.37
C PHE A 40 -3.19 -0.13 12.60
N SER A 41 -3.89 -1.25 12.32
CA SER A 41 -3.34 -2.59 12.52
C SER A 41 -2.15 -2.86 11.59
N PHE A 42 -2.30 -2.57 10.30
CA PHE A 42 -1.30 -2.85 9.28
C PHE A 42 -0.04 -1.98 9.45
N LEU A 43 -0.18 -0.66 9.56
CA LEU A 43 0.95 0.26 9.65
C LEU A 43 1.59 0.23 11.05
N GLY A 44 0.81 -0.04 12.11
CA GLY A 44 1.36 -0.31 13.43
C GLY A 44 2.23 -1.56 13.44
N MET A 45 1.70 -2.69 12.94
CA MET A 45 2.48 -3.92 12.77
C MET A 45 3.71 -3.68 11.89
N GLN A 46 3.56 -2.99 10.76
CA GLN A 46 4.66 -2.72 9.83
C GLN A 46 5.78 -1.86 10.45
N ALA A 47 5.45 -0.92 11.34
CA ALA A 47 6.43 -0.08 12.02
C ALA A 47 7.33 -0.85 13.00
N ILE A 48 6.83 -1.95 13.58
CA ILE A 48 7.61 -2.82 14.48
C ILE A 48 8.13 -4.08 13.80
N LEU A 49 7.65 -4.44 12.61
CA LEU A 49 7.96 -5.72 11.95
C LEU A 49 9.46 -5.91 11.67
N VAL A 50 10.09 -4.90 11.06
CA VAL A 50 11.53 -4.98 10.73
C VAL A 50 12.38 -4.99 12.00
N LEU A 51 11.94 -4.29 13.04
CA LEU A 51 12.61 -4.27 14.35
C LEU A 51 12.52 -5.65 15.01
N PHE A 52 11.33 -6.25 15.03
CA PHE A 52 11.11 -7.61 15.53
C PHE A 52 11.96 -8.66 14.78
N PHE A 53 12.07 -8.55 13.46
CA PHE A 53 12.93 -9.45 12.68
C PHE A 53 14.41 -9.31 13.03
N ALA A 54 14.89 -8.08 13.18
CA ALA A 54 16.31 -7.79 13.43
C ALA A 54 16.71 -7.96 14.91
N ASP A 55 15.78 -7.83 15.84
CA ASP A 55 16.05 -7.90 17.27
C ASP A 55 16.42 -9.32 17.72
N THR A 56 17.20 -9.41 18.80
CA THR A 56 17.76 -10.68 19.28
C THR A 56 16.68 -11.60 19.86
N VAL A 57 16.92 -12.91 19.85
CA VAL A 57 16.05 -13.90 20.51
C VAL A 57 15.89 -13.61 22.00
N ALA A 58 16.91 -13.06 22.65
CA ALA A 58 16.86 -12.69 24.06
C ALA A 58 15.85 -11.57 24.36
N ASN A 59 15.66 -10.64 23.42
CA ASN A 59 14.66 -9.58 23.48
C ASN A 59 13.32 -9.99 22.84
N GLY A 60 13.18 -11.26 22.43
CA GLY A 60 11.97 -11.79 21.80
C GLY A 60 11.86 -11.53 20.30
N GLY A 61 12.93 -11.12 19.62
CA GLY A 61 13.00 -10.99 18.15
C GLY A 61 13.49 -12.26 17.45
N MET A 62 13.66 -12.20 16.12
CA MET A 62 14.03 -13.35 15.29
C MET A 62 15.53 -13.43 14.94
N ALA A 63 16.34 -12.48 15.41
CA ALA A 63 17.79 -12.40 15.22
C ALA A 63 18.27 -12.50 13.76
N MET A 64 17.53 -11.90 12.83
CA MET A 64 17.95 -11.78 11.43
C MET A 64 18.97 -10.64 11.27
N ASP A 65 19.89 -10.79 10.32
CA ASP A 65 20.74 -9.66 9.91
C ASP A 65 19.87 -8.49 9.42
N PRO A 66 20.24 -7.21 9.70
CA PRO A 66 19.41 -6.06 9.37
C PRO A 66 18.99 -5.97 7.89
N GLY A 67 19.90 -6.26 6.97
CA GLY A 67 19.60 -6.30 5.53
C GLY A 67 18.61 -7.41 5.15
N THR A 68 18.73 -8.58 5.80
CA THR A 68 17.80 -9.71 5.63
C THR A 68 16.42 -9.39 6.21
N ALA A 69 16.35 -8.81 7.42
CA ALA A 69 15.11 -8.34 8.04
C ALA A 69 14.36 -7.34 7.14
N ALA A 70 15.08 -6.34 6.62
CA ALA A 70 14.53 -5.37 5.68
C ALA A 70 14.07 -6.01 4.37
N SER A 71 14.84 -6.97 3.84
CA SER A 71 14.54 -7.71 2.60
C SER A 71 13.25 -8.51 2.72
N VAL A 72 13.10 -9.25 3.83
CA VAL A 72 11.90 -10.04 4.11
C VAL A 72 10.68 -9.15 4.32
N ALA A 73 10.82 -8.03 5.05
CA ALA A 73 9.74 -7.07 5.23
C ALA A 73 9.26 -6.46 3.89
N ALA A 74 10.18 -6.13 2.99
CA ALA A 74 9.85 -5.64 1.64
C ALA A 74 9.23 -6.75 0.77
N ALA A 75 9.72 -7.99 0.85
CA ALA A 75 9.14 -9.13 0.14
C ALA A 75 7.69 -9.40 0.58
N TYR A 76 7.41 -9.26 1.88
CA TYR A 76 6.04 -9.29 2.41
C TYR A 76 5.18 -8.19 1.78
N GLY A 77 5.66 -6.94 1.70
CA GLY A 77 4.97 -5.85 1.00
C GLY A 77 4.66 -6.18 -0.45
N THR A 78 5.61 -6.78 -1.17
CA THR A 78 5.43 -7.26 -2.55
C THR A 78 4.26 -8.24 -2.66
N LEU A 79 4.23 -9.24 -1.77
CA LEU A 79 3.19 -10.26 -1.74
C LEU A 79 1.80 -9.66 -1.50
N VAL A 80 1.66 -8.75 -0.53
CA VAL A 80 0.40 -8.06 -0.20
C VAL A 80 -0.19 -7.36 -1.44
N TYR A 81 0.64 -6.63 -2.19
CA TYR A 81 0.19 -5.90 -3.38
C TYR A 81 -0.11 -6.84 -4.58
N LEU A 82 0.67 -7.91 -4.77
CA LEU A 82 0.37 -8.91 -5.80
C LEU A 82 -0.96 -9.63 -5.55
N VAL A 83 -1.21 -10.05 -4.30
CA VAL A 83 -2.43 -10.78 -3.92
C VAL A 83 -3.66 -9.87 -3.98
N SER A 84 -3.49 -8.55 -3.81
CA SER A 84 -4.57 -7.56 -3.96
C SER A 84 -5.21 -7.57 -5.35
N VAL A 85 -4.43 -7.83 -6.41
CA VAL A 85 -4.98 -7.96 -7.77
C VAL A 85 -5.93 -9.16 -7.87
N ALA A 86 -5.53 -10.29 -7.29
CA ALA A 86 -6.35 -11.50 -7.25
C ALA A 86 -7.60 -11.33 -6.38
N GLY A 87 -7.48 -10.64 -5.24
CA GLY A 87 -8.60 -10.41 -4.33
C GLY A 87 -9.68 -9.48 -4.91
N GLY A 88 -9.28 -8.47 -5.71
CA GLY A 88 -10.22 -7.66 -6.49
C GLY A 88 -11.01 -8.50 -7.50
N TRP A 89 -10.32 -9.35 -8.28
CA TRP A 89 -10.98 -10.26 -9.22
C TRP A 89 -11.95 -11.23 -8.52
N LEU A 90 -11.56 -11.77 -7.36
CA LEU A 90 -12.41 -12.71 -6.62
C LEU A 90 -13.70 -12.06 -6.13
N ALA A 91 -13.64 -10.79 -5.72
CA ALA A 91 -14.82 -10.03 -5.34
C ALA A 91 -15.73 -9.72 -6.53
N ASP A 92 -15.16 -9.30 -7.66
CA ASP A 92 -15.92 -8.95 -8.87
C ASP A 92 -16.66 -10.15 -9.48
N ARG A 93 -16.10 -11.35 -9.34
CA ARG A 93 -16.58 -12.56 -10.04
C ARG A 93 -17.27 -13.59 -9.16
N ILE A 94 -16.93 -13.67 -7.87
CA ILE A 94 -17.35 -14.77 -6.98
C ILE A 94 -17.99 -14.24 -5.69
N LEU A 95 -17.28 -13.45 -4.89
CA LEU A 95 -17.68 -13.14 -3.52
C LEU A 95 -18.63 -11.94 -3.40
N GLY A 96 -18.47 -10.93 -4.25
CA GLY A 96 -19.00 -9.58 -4.03
C GLY A 96 -18.17 -8.78 -3.03
N SER A 97 -18.11 -7.45 -3.20
CA SER A 97 -17.25 -6.56 -2.43
C SER A 97 -17.50 -6.64 -0.90
N TYR A 98 -18.77 -6.73 -0.47
CA TYR A 98 -19.09 -6.80 0.96
C TYR A 98 -18.47 -8.02 1.65
N ARG A 99 -18.58 -9.21 1.03
CA ARG A 99 -18.05 -10.47 1.59
C ARG A 99 -16.53 -10.53 1.48
N ALA A 100 -15.97 -10.01 0.39
CA ALA A 100 -14.52 -9.91 0.23
C ALA A 100 -13.90 -9.05 1.35
N VAL A 101 -14.49 -7.90 1.66
CA VAL A 101 -14.06 -7.06 2.79
C VAL A 101 -14.23 -7.77 4.14
N LEU A 102 -15.36 -8.44 4.37
CA LEU A 102 -15.61 -9.15 5.63
C LEU A 102 -14.62 -10.30 5.85
N TYR A 103 -14.48 -11.20 4.88
CA TYR A 103 -13.57 -12.34 4.97
C TYR A 103 -12.11 -11.88 4.96
N GLY A 104 -11.78 -10.86 4.16
CA GLY A 104 -10.47 -10.23 4.18
C GLY A 104 -10.11 -9.71 5.57
N GLY A 105 -11.00 -8.94 6.19
CA GLY A 105 -10.78 -8.43 7.53
C GLY A 105 -10.66 -9.52 8.60
N ILE A 106 -11.45 -10.60 8.51
CA ILE A 106 -11.33 -11.76 9.41
C ILE A 106 -9.95 -12.41 9.28
N LEU A 107 -9.45 -12.60 8.06
CA LEU A 107 -8.11 -13.14 7.83
C LEU A 107 -7.02 -12.21 8.40
N ILE A 108 -7.14 -10.89 8.24
CA ILE A 108 -6.22 -9.92 8.84
C ILE A 108 -6.22 -10.02 10.36
N ALA A 109 -7.40 -10.09 11.00
CA ALA A 109 -7.50 -10.23 12.45
C ALA A 109 -6.88 -11.54 12.94
N CYS A 110 -7.21 -12.67 12.29
CA CYS A 110 -6.61 -13.96 12.59
C CYS A 110 -5.08 -13.93 12.43
N GLY A 111 -4.57 -13.26 11.39
CA GLY A 111 -3.15 -13.15 11.16
C GLY A 111 -2.41 -12.37 12.26
N HIS A 112 -2.97 -11.25 12.71
CA HIS A 112 -2.40 -10.52 13.85
C HIS A 112 -2.49 -11.32 15.16
N TYR A 113 -3.58 -12.06 15.39
CA TYR A 113 -3.68 -12.97 16.53
C TYR A 113 -2.68 -14.12 16.45
N SER A 114 -2.34 -14.62 15.25
CA SER A 114 -1.24 -15.57 15.09
C SER A 114 0.09 -14.94 15.50
N MET A 115 0.40 -13.72 15.03
CA MET A 115 1.65 -13.03 15.39
C MET A 115 1.74 -12.69 16.89
N ALA A 116 0.61 -12.56 17.60
CA ALA A 116 0.58 -12.40 19.05
C ALA A 116 1.06 -13.64 19.81
N VAL A 117 1.11 -14.82 19.17
CA VAL A 117 1.65 -16.04 19.77
C VAL A 117 3.17 -16.07 19.59
N PRO A 118 3.97 -16.22 20.67
CA PRO A 118 5.43 -16.08 20.64
C PRO A 118 6.14 -17.29 20.04
N THR A 119 5.92 -17.53 18.75
CA THR A 119 6.60 -18.58 17.97
C THR A 119 6.83 -18.13 16.52
N ASP A 120 7.98 -18.49 15.95
CA ASP A 120 8.33 -18.16 14.57
C ASP A 120 7.30 -18.68 13.57
N ALA A 121 6.80 -19.90 13.78
CA ALA A 121 5.78 -20.50 12.92
C ALA A 121 4.51 -19.66 12.86
N MET A 122 4.04 -19.15 14.00
CA MET A 122 2.84 -18.31 14.04
C MET A 122 3.06 -16.92 13.46
N THR A 123 4.30 -16.41 13.46
CA THR A 123 4.68 -15.20 12.72
C THR A 123 4.45 -15.38 11.22
N TRP A 124 4.98 -16.46 10.63
CA TRP A 124 4.83 -16.73 9.19
C TRP A 124 3.38 -17.02 8.79
N VAL A 125 2.65 -17.80 9.61
CA VAL A 125 1.20 -18.00 9.43
C VAL A 125 0.48 -16.66 9.47
N GLY A 126 0.84 -15.80 10.42
CA GLY A 126 0.28 -14.47 10.57
C GLY A 126 0.47 -13.60 9.33
N LEU A 127 1.70 -13.49 8.83
CA LEU A 127 2.01 -12.71 7.63
C LEU A 127 1.31 -13.25 6.38
N GLY A 128 1.18 -14.58 6.24
CA GLY A 128 0.42 -15.20 5.16
C GLY A 128 -1.08 -14.85 5.22
N LEU A 129 -1.68 -14.93 6.41
CA LEU A 129 -3.08 -14.58 6.63
C LEU A 129 -3.35 -13.09 6.42
N ILE A 130 -2.48 -12.21 6.92
CA ILE A 130 -2.59 -10.76 6.68
C ILE A 130 -2.46 -10.47 5.18
N SER A 131 -1.52 -11.10 4.47
CA SER A 131 -1.36 -10.92 3.02
C SER A 131 -2.62 -11.30 2.23
N ALA A 132 -3.18 -12.48 2.52
CA ALA A 132 -4.43 -12.93 1.90
C ALA A 132 -5.62 -12.02 2.27
N GLY A 133 -5.69 -11.60 3.53
CA GLY A 133 -6.75 -10.76 4.06
C GLY A 133 -6.75 -9.35 3.48
N THR A 134 -5.61 -8.66 3.51
CA THR A 134 -5.43 -7.34 2.90
C THR A 134 -5.66 -7.39 1.40
N GLY A 135 -5.25 -8.47 0.73
CA GLY A 135 -5.52 -8.69 -0.69
C GLY A 135 -7.02 -8.70 -1.03
N LEU A 136 -7.86 -9.25 -0.15
CA LEU A 136 -9.32 -9.24 -0.30
C LEU A 136 -9.96 -7.94 0.17
N LEU A 137 -9.46 -7.32 1.23
CA LEU A 137 -10.08 -6.14 1.82
C LEU A 137 -9.78 -4.87 1.02
N LYS A 138 -8.50 -4.57 0.78
CA LYS A 138 -8.01 -3.27 0.30
C LYS A 138 -8.61 -2.81 -1.04
N PRO A 139 -8.59 -3.59 -2.13
CA PRO A 139 -9.20 -3.15 -3.39
C PRO A 139 -10.73 -3.01 -3.30
N ASN A 140 -11.36 -3.77 -2.41
CA ASN A 140 -12.82 -3.88 -2.34
C ASN A 140 -13.47 -2.81 -1.46
N VAL A 141 -12.81 -2.41 -0.36
CA VAL A 141 -13.29 -1.31 0.48
C VAL A 141 -13.29 0.02 -0.28
N ALA A 142 -12.24 0.29 -1.07
CA ALA A 142 -12.16 1.49 -1.91
C ALA A 142 -13.27 1.52 -2.98
N SER A 143 -13.56 0.38 -3.60
CA SER A 143 -14.69 0.23 -4.53
C SER A 143 -16.04 0.51 -3.84
N MET A 144 -16.22 0.02 -2.61
CA MET A 144 -17.45 0.28 -1.84
C MET A 144 -17.64 1.75 -1.48
N VAL A 145 -16.57 2.51 -1.22
CA VAL A 145 -16.65 3.97 -1.02
C VAL A 145 -17.14 4.66 -2.29
N GLY A 146 -16.59 4.30 -3.46
CA GLY A 146 -17.03 4.85 -4.73
C GLY A 146 -18.50 4.58 -5.03
N LYS A 147 -19.03 3.42 -4.61
CA LYS A 147 -20.44 3.02 -4.77
C LYS A 147 -21.42 3.78 -3.86
N LEU A 148 -20.94 4.57 -2.89
CA LEU A 148 -21.81 5.43 -2.08
C LEU A 148 -22.28 6.68 -2.83
N TYR A 149 -21.61 7.04 -3.92
CA TYR A 149 -21.87 8.27 -4.66
C TYR A 149 -22.31 7.96 -6.09
N ARG A 150 -23.18 8.80 -6.62
CA ARG A 150 -23.45 8.81 -8.06
C ARG A 150 -22.26 9.41 -8.81
N THR A 151 -22.18 9.15 -10.11
CA THR A 151 -21.10 9.68 -10.96
C THR A 151 -21.09 11.22 -10.99
N ASP A 152 -22.25 11.85 -10.84
CA ASP A 152 -22.51 13.28 -10.87
C ASP A 152 -22.62 13.94 -9.48
N ASP A 153 -22.40 13.20 -8.38
CA ASP A 153 -22.52 13.72 -7.01
C ASP A 153 -21.28 14.55 -6.62
N GLU A 154 -21.45 15.86 -6.43
CA GLU A 154 -20.39 16.80 -6.03
C GLU A 154 -19.78 16.47 -4.65
N ARG A 155 -20.48 15.72 -3.79
CA ARG A 155 -19.98 15.31 -2.47
C ARG A 155 -18.89 14.24 -2.56
N ARG A 156 -18.79 13.54 -3.71
CA ARG A 156 -17.90 12.39 -3.91
C ARG A 156 -16.45 12.72 -3.56
N ASP A 157 -15.93 13.83 -4.05
CA ASP A 157 -14.53 14.23 -3.81
C ASP A 157 -14.25 14.52 -2.33
N ALA A 158 -15.18 15.22 -1.66
CA ALA A 158 -15.10 15.45 -0.21
C ALA A 158 -15.23 14.14 0.58
N GLY A 159 -16.04 13.19 0.10
CA GLY A 159 -16.16 11.86 0.67
C GLY A 159 -14.86 11.05 0.61
N PHE A 160 -14.18 11.05 -0.55
CA PHE A 160 -12.86 10.44 -0.70
C PHE A 160 -11.80 11.12 0.16
N ALA A 161 -11.86 12.44 0.35
CA ALA A 161 -10.96 13.16 1.25
C ALA A 161 -11.14 12.72 2.72
N LEU A 162 -12.37 12.56 3.20
CA LEU A 162 -12.64 12.04 4.56
C LEU A 162 -12.19 10.58 4.73
N TYR A 163 -12.36 9.75 3.69
CA TYR A 163 -11.86 8.39 3.69
C TYR A 163 -10.33 8.34 3.77
N TYR A 164 -9.63 9.16 2.97
CA TYR A 164 -8.17 9.29 3.00
C TYR A 164 -7.65 9.83 4.34
N MET A 165 -8.36 10.79 4.96
CA MET A 165 -8.05 11.22 6.32
C MET A 165 -8.10 10.06 7.33
N GLY A 166 -9.03 9.12 7.16
CA GLY A 166 -9.10 7.90 7.97
C GLY A 166 -7.83 7.04 7.85
N ILE A 167 -7.28 6.91 6.64
CA ILE A 167 -6.02 6.18 6.40
C ILE A 167 -4.88 6.78 7.23
N ASN A 168 -4.73 8.10 7.17
CA ASN A 168 -3.61 8.79 7.80
C ASN A 168 -3.76 8.85 9.33
N ILE A 169 -4.99 8.89 9.86
CA ILE A 169 -5.25 8.72 11.30
C ILE A 169 -4.76 7.34 11.77
N GLY A 170 -5.07 6.28 11.01
CA GLY A 170 -4.56 4.93 11.29
C GLY A 170 -3.04 4.86 11.22
N ALA A 171 -2.44 5.47 10.19
CA ALA A 171 -0.98 5.56 10.01
C ALA A 171 -0.26 6.29 11.15
N PHE A 172 -0.90 7.33 11.72
CA PHE A 172 -0.39 8.05 12.86
C PHE A 172 -0.53 7.24 14.16
N ALA A 173 -1.74 6.75 14.47
CA ALA A 173 -2.03 6.11 15.75
C ALA A 173 -1.45 4.69 15.87
N GLY A 174 -1.37 3.95 14.77
CA GLY A 174 -0.89 2.57 14.71
C GLY A 174 0.49 2.40 15.36
N PRO A 175 1.54 3.05 14.81
CA PRO A 175 2.90 2.94 15.35
C PRO A 175 3.03 3.49 16.76
N LEU A 176 2.25 4.50 17.16
CA LEU A 176 2.29 5.01 18.54
C LEU A 176 1.94 3.92 19.55
N ILE A 177 0.82 3.22 19.33
CA ILE A 177 0.32 2.22 20.29
C ILE A 177 1.08 0.90 20.16
N THR A 178 1.19 0.37 18.93
CA THR A 178 1.87 -0.90 18.69
C THR A 178 3.36 -0.83 18.99
N GLY A 179 4.01 0.30 18.67
CA GLY A 179 5.40 0.58 18.98
C GLY A 179 5.68 0.72 20.47
N TRP A 180 4.81 1.43 21.19
CA TRP A 180 4.93 1.55 22.65
C TRP A 180 4.86 0.18 23.32
N LEU A 181 3.85 -0.63 22.99
CA LEU A 181 3.69 -1.97 23.57
C LEU A 181 4.78 -2.95 23.11
N GLY A 182 5.18 -2.86 21.83
CA GLY A 182 6.20 -3.70 21.21
C GLY A 182 7.56 -3.54 21.86
N GLU A 183 8.07 -2.31 21.89
CA GLU A 183 9.44 -2.01 22.33
C GLU A 183 9.58 -1.95 23.87
N HIS A 184 8.50 -1.63 24.62
CA HIS A 184 8.59 -1.57 26.09
C HIS A 184 8.28 -2.90 26.78
N TRP A 185 7.36 -3.70 26.24
CA TRP A 185 6.87 -4.91 26.92
C TRP A 185 7.27 -6.17 26.15
N SER A 186 6.79 -6.30 24.92
CA SER A 186 7.20 -7.37 24.00
C SER A 186 6.56 -7.14 22.63
N TRP A 187 7.27 -7.52 21.57
CA TRP A 187 6.79 -7.45 20.19
C TRP A 187 5.37 -8.04 20.01
N HIS A 188 5.07 -9.12 20.73
CA HIS A 188 3.78 -9.80 20.69
C HIS A 188 2.62 -8.98 21.30
N TRP A 189 2.89 -8.08 22.25
CA TRP A 189 1.90 -7.12 22.72
C TRP A 189 1.60 -6.04 21.66
N GLY A 190 2.61 -5.63 20.90
CA GLY A 190 2.43 -4.78 19.73
C GLY A 190 1.52 -5.44 18.68
N PHE A 191 1.78 -6.72 18.34
CA PHE A 191 0.93 -7.49 17.43
C PHE A 191 -0.48 -7.73 17.99
N SER A 192 -0.61 -7.92 19.31
CA SER A 192 -1.92 -8.03 19.98
C SER A 192 -2.75 -6.76 19.86
N ALA A 193 -2.13 -5.58 20.02
CA ALA A 193 -2.82 -4.31 19.86
C ALA A 193 -3.33 -4.12 18.42
N ALA A 194 -2.54 -4.51 17.42
CA ALA A 194 -2.97 -4.53 16.03
C ALA A 194 -4.15 -5.50 15.81
N ALA A 195 -4.14 -6.69 16.42
CA ALA A 195 -5.24 -7.66 16.35
C ALA A 195 -6.55 -7.10 16.94
N ILE A 196 -6.46 -6.45 18.10
CA ILE A 196 -7.60 -5.81 18.77
C ILE A 196 -8.15 -4.68 17.90
N GLY A 197 -7.26 -3.84 17.33
CA GLY A 197 -7.66 -2.77 16.42
C GLY A 197 -8.44 -3.29 15.21
N MET A 198 -7.92 -4.31 14.52
CA MET A 198 -8.62 -4.92 13.40
C MET A 198 -9.97 -5.53 13.80
N THR A 199 -10.06 -6.11 15.00
CA THR A 199 -11.31 -6.67 15.54
C THR A 199 -12.36 -5.59 15.77
N PHE A 200 -11.98 -4.41 16.28
CA PHE A 200 -12.89 -3.27 16.37
C PHE A 200 -13.36 -2.79 15.00
N GLY A 201 -12.47 -2.75 14.01
CA GLY A 201 -12.82 -2.45 12.61
C GLY A 201 -13.88 -3.42 12.07
N LEU A 202 -13.72 -4.72 12.30
CA LEU A 202 -14.69 -5.75 11.92
C LEU A 202 -16.04 -5.59 12.62
N ILE A 203 -16.04 -5.35 13.93
CA ILE A 203 -17.26 -5.12 14.70
C ILE A 203 -18.00 -3.90 14.14
N GLN A 204 -17.29 -2.80 13.90
CA GLN A 204 -17.85 -1.59 13.32
C GLN A 204 -18.43 -1.85 11.92
N TYR A 205 -17.70 -2.56 11.06
CA TYR A 205 -18.15 -2.90 9.71
C TYR A 205 -19.42 -3.76 9.72
N VAL A 206 -19.46 -4.79 10.57
CA VAL A 206 -20.62 -5.69 10.71
C VAL A 206 -21.81 -4.99 11.37
N ALA A 207 -21.60 -4.07 12.30
CA ALA A 207 -22.66 -3.26 12.91
C ALA A 207 -23.22 -2.22 11.91
N GLY A 208 -22.35 -1.58 11.14
CA GLY A 208 -22.69 -0.57 10.14
C GLY A 208 -23.28 -1.13 8.83
N ARG A 209 -23.25 -2.45 8.63
CA ARG A 209 -23.60 -3.16 7.38
C ARG A 209 -24.91 -2.75 6.72
N ARG A 210 -25.90 -2.27 7.49
CA ARG A 210 -27.20 -1.86 6.93
C ARG A 210 -27.14 -0.62 6.05
N HIS A 211 -26.09 0.20 6.19
CA HIS A 211 -25.89 1.45 5.44
C HIS A 211 -24.85 1.32 4.31
N LEU A 212 -24.39 0.09 4.01
CA LEU A 212 -23.38 -0.14 2.98
C LEU A 212 -24.02 -0.41 1.63
N ALA A 213 -23.59 0.34 0.61
CA ALA A 213 -23.89 0.05 -0.79
C ALA A 213 -23.31 -1.33 -1.16
N GLY A 214 -24.05 -2.12 -1.95
CA GLY A 214 -23.58 -3.42 -2.44
C GLY A 214 -23.71 -4.61 -1.47
N ARG A 215 -24.26 -4.45 -0.26
CA ARG A 215 -24.45 -5.57 0.70
C ARG A 215 -25.34 -6.70 0.15
N LYS A 216 -26.39 -6.35 -0.60
CA LYS A 216 -27.39 -7.30 -1.11
C LYS A 216 -27.03 -7.92 -2.46
N HIS A 217 -26.07 -7.35 -3.18
CA HIS A 217 -25.72 -7.80 -4.52
C HIS A 217 -24.77 -8.99 -4.44
N ALA A 218 -25.00 -10.00 -5.29
CA ALA A 218 -23.98 -10.97 -5.66
C ALA A 218 -22.81 -10.24 -6.35
N ALA A 219 -21.75 -10.98 -6.69
CA ALA A 219 -20.62 -10.43 -7.43
C ALA A 219 -21.07 -9.61 -8.65
N GLU A 220 -20.48 -8.42 -8.85
CA GLU A 220 -20.92 -7.43 -9.84
C GLU A 220 -20.91 -7.99 -11.28
N PHE A 221 -19.97 -8.89 -11.55
CA PHE A 221 -19.85 -9.64 -12.79
C PHE A 221 -19.82 -11.15 -12.51
N ALA A 222 -20.81 -11.61 -11.73
CA ALA A 222 -20.92 -13.00 -11.29
C ALA A 222 -20.74 -14.01 -12.44
N LEU A 223 -19.88 -14.99 -12.21
CA LEU A 223 -19.71 -16.11 -13.14
C LEU A 223 -20.97 -16.98 -13.14
N ALA A 224 -21.33 -17.53 -14.31
CA ALA A 224 -22.35 -18.57 -14.40
C ALA A 224 -21.97 -19.75 -13.48
N PRO A 225 -22.93 -20.44 -12.83
CA PRO A 225 -22.64 -21.47 -11.82
C PRO A 225 -21.60 -22.52 -12.25
N ASP A 226 -21.66 -23.00 -13.49
CA ASP A 226 -20.69 -23.97 -14.03
C ASP A 226 -19.30 -23.38 -14.28
N ALA A 227 -19.23 -22.12 -14.69
CA ALA A 227 -17.97 -21.40 -14.83
C ALA A 227 -17.35 -21.09 -13.46
N MET A 228 -18.19 -20.74 -12.47
CA MET A 228 -17.77 -20.53 -11.09
C MET A 228 -17.23 -21.82 -10.47
N ARG A 229 -17.93 -22.95 -10.61
CA ARG A 229 -17.45 -24.26 -10.13
C ARG A 229 -16.11 -24.63 -10.75
N ARG A 230 -15.96 -24.45 -12.06
CA ARG A 230 -14.68 -24.68 -12.76
C ARG A 230 -13.57 -23.74 -12.26
N ALA A 231 -13.86 -22.45 -12.11
CA ALA A 231 -12.89 -21.48 -11.60
C ALA A 231 -12.45 -21.83 -10.17
N VAL A 232 -13.39 -22.16 -9.27
CA VAL A 232 -13.08 -22.58 -7.90
C VAL A 232 -12.24 -23.86 -7.90
N LEU A 233 -12.60 -24.86 -8.70
CA LEU A 233 -11.80 -26.09 -8.82
C LEU A 233 -10.40 -25.83 -9.38
N MET A 234 -10.24 -24.92 -10.35
CA MET A 234 -8.93 -24.53 -10.86
C MET A 234 -8.10 -23.76 -9.82
N ILE A 235 -8.73 -22.89 -9.02
CA ILE A 235 -8.06 -22.15 -7.95
C ILE A 235 -7.60 -23.11 -6.86
N VAL A 236 -8.49 -23.99 -6.38
CA VAL A 236 -8.17 -24.99 -5.35
C VAL A 236 -7.13 -25.98 -5.87
N GLY A 237 -7.31 -26.51 -7.08
CA GLY A 237 -6.34 -27.40 -7.72
C GLY A 237 -4.98 -26.74 -7.91
N GLY A 238 -4.94 -25.49 -8.38
CA GLY A 238 -3.72 -24.70 -8.51
C GLY A 238 -3.05 -24.46 -7.16
N ALA A 239 -3.80 -24.10 -6.11
CA ALA A 239 -3.27 -23.91 -4.77
C ALA A 239 -2.68 -25.20 -4.19
N VAL A 240 -3.34 -26.34 -4.39
CA VAL A 240 -2.82 -27.66 -3.98
C VAL A 240 -1.53 -27.99 -4.75
N VAL A 241 -1.49 -27.78 -6.06
CA VAL A 241 -0.28 -28.00 -6.87
C VAL A 241 0.87 -27.11 -6.39
N VAL A 242 0.61 -25.83 -6.12
CA VAL A 242 1.61 -24.90 -5.59
C VAL A 242 2.08 -25.34 -4.20
N ALA A 243 1.17 -25.77 -3.31
CA ALA A 243 1.53 -26.26 -1.98
C ALA A 243 2.38 -27.54 -2.04
N LEU A 244 2.02 -28.49 -2.91
CA LEU A 244 2.79 -29.72 -3.12
C LEU A 244 4.18 -29.41 -3.71
N ALA A 245 4.24 -28.54 -4.71
CA ALA A 245 5.51 -28.10 -5.30
C ALA A 245 6.39 -27.38 -4.29
N ALA A 246 5.82 -26.46 -3.50
CA ALA A 246 6.54 -25.75 -2.44
C ALA A 246 7.04 -26.74 -1.37
N THR A 247 6.25 -27.73 -0.98
CA THR A 247 6.65 -28.76 -0.02
C THR A 247 7.78 -29.63 -0.59
N ALA A 248 7.69 -30.06 -1.85
CA ALA A 248 8.74 -30.82 -2.51
C ALA A 248 10.05 -30.02 -2.63
N LEU A 249 9.97 -28.74 -3.00
CA LEU A 249 11.10 -27.83 -3.06
C LEU A 249 11.70 -27.57 -1.67
N ALA A 250 10.88 -27.47 -0.63
CA ALA A 250 11.34 -27.33 0.75
C ALA A 250 12.09 -28.59 1.22
N LEU A 251 11.53 -29.78 0.99
CA LEU A 251 12.15 -31.05 1.33
C LEU A 251 13.45 -31.29 0.54
N ALA A 252 13.55 -30.78 -0.69
CA ALA A 252 14.77 -30.81 -1.49
C ALA A 252 15.83 -29.79 -1.02
N GLY A 253 15.53 -28.94 -0.04
CA GLY A 253 16.39 -27.83 0.39
C GLY A 253 16.45 -26.68 -0.62
N TRP A 254 15.54 -26.65 -1.59
CA TRP A 254 15.51 -25.63 -2.63
C TRP A 254 14.70 -24.38 -2.28
N LEU A 255 13.71 -24.51 -1.39
CA LEU A 255 12.88 -23.39 -0.95
C LEU A 255 13.51 -22.71 0.28
N THR A 256 14.44 -21.79 0.04
CA THR A 256 15.02 -20.91 1.07
C THR A 256 14.32 -19.56 1.09
N MET A 257 14.49 -18.79 2.18
CA MET A 257 13.95 -17.42 2.28
C MET A 257 14.45 -16.55 1.13
N ASP A 258 15.74 -16.54 0.84
CA ASP A 258 16.31 -15.73 -0.25
C ASP A 258 15.70 -16.06 -1.61
N ARG A 259 15.57 -17.36 -1.94
CA ARG A 259 14.98 -17.79 -3.21
C ARG A 259 13.50 -17.45 -3.28
N PHE A 260 12.78 -17.49 -2.16
CA PHE A 260 11.40 -17.04 -2.10
C PHE A 260 11.29 -15.54 -2.39
N VAL A 261 12.15 -14.71 -1.78
CA VAL A 261 12.25 -13.27 -2.06
C VAL A 261 12.59 -13.01 -3.53
N ASP A 262 13.52 -13.76 -4.11
CA ASP A 262 13.92 -13.63 -5.51
C ASP A 262 12.77 -13.97 -6.45
N VAL A 263 12.01 -15.04 -6.17
CA VAL A 263 10.81 -15.40 -6.95
C VAL A 263 9.76 -14.29 -6.90
N LEU A 264 9.47 -13.74 -5.71
CA LEU A 264 8.53 -12.63 -5.58
C LEU A 264 9.01 -11.38 -6.34
N THR A 265 10.31 -11.10 -6.30
CA THR A 265 10.93 -10.01 -7.06
C THR A 265 10.72 -10.21 -8.56
N VAL A 266 11.03 -11.40 -9.07
CA VAL A 266 10.85 -11.74 -10.49
C VAL A 266 9.39 -11.61 -10.91
N ILE A 267 8.45 -12.11 -10.10
CA ILE A 267 7.01 -11.97 -10.37
C ILE A 267 6.61 -10.49 -10.40
N SER A 268 7.11 -9.67 -9.47
CA SER A 268 6.81 -8.24 -9.40
C SER A 268 7.30 -7.45 -10.62
N VAL A 269 8.37 -7.92 -11.28
CA VAL A 269 8.90 -7.34 -12.53
C VAL A 269 8.12 -7.84 -13.75
N ILE A 270 7.87 -9.16 -13.82
CA ILE A 270 7.19 -9.78 -14.96
C ILE A 270 5.73 -9.31 -15.05
N ALA A 271 5.03 -9.20 -13.94
CA ALA A 271 3.59 -8.90 -13.95
C ALA A 271 3.27 -7.55 -14.63
N PRO A 272 3.88 -6.41 -14.27
CA PRO A 272 3.69 -5.15 -15.00
C PRO A 272 4.06 -5.24 -16.48
N VAL A 273 5.19 -5.88 -16.80
CA VAL A 273 5.65 -6.02 -18.20
C VAL A 273 4.61 -6.76 -19.02
N VAL A 274 4.10 -7.89 -18.53
CA VAL A 274 3.05 -8.67 -19.18
C VAL A 274 1.78 -7.83 -19.34
N TYR A 275 1.35 -7.12 -18.30
CA TYR A 275 0.15 -6.27 -18.35
C TYR A 275 0.28 -5.16 -19.39
N PHE A 276 1.40 -4.43 -19.41
CA PHE A 276 1.67 -3.42 -20.42
C PHE A 276 1.69 -4.03 -21.83
N VAL A 277 2.38 -5.16 -22.03
CA VAL A 277 2.42 -5.85 -23.34
C VAL A 277 1.02 -6.25 -23.80
N VAL A 278 0.19 -6.79 -22.90
CA VAL A 278 -1.21 -7.14 -23.20
C VAL A 278 -2.00 -5.90 -23.58
N MET A 279 -1.88 -4.79 -22.85
CA MET A 279 -2.58 -3.54 -23.17
C MET A 279 -2.11 -2.94 -24.51
N PHE A 280 -0.80 -2.93 -24.79
CA PHE A 280 -0.27 -2.42 -26.06
C PHE A 280 -0.66 -3.27 -27.26
N ARG A 281 -0.75 -4.60 -27.10
CA ARG A 281 -1.09 -5.54 -28.19
C ARG A 281 -2.58 -5.82 -28.32
N SER A 282 -3.40 -5.39 -27.37
CA SER A 282 -4.82 -5.70 -27.37
C SER A 282 -5.52 -5.07 -28.58
N PRO A 283 -6.31 -5.84 -29.35
CA PRO A 283 -7.13 -5.30 -30.43
C PRO A 283 -8.29 -4.44 -29.89
N ARG A 284 -8.58 -4.50 -28.58
CA ARG A 284 -9.62 -3.71 -27.92
C ARG A 284 -9.16 -2.31 -27.51
N VAL A 285 -7.90 -1.96 -27.78
CA VAL A 285 -7.31 -0.67 -27.47
C VAL A 285 -7.10 0.08 -28.78
N THR A 286 -7.77 1.23 -28.90
CA THR A 286 -7.66 2.09 -30.08
C THR A 286 -6.25 2.67 -30.23
N ALA A 287 -5.90 3.15 -31.43
CA ALA A 287 -4.59 3.76 -31.66
C ALA A 287 -4.34 5.00 -30.77
N GLU A 288 -5.40 5.77 -30.49
CA GLU A 288 -5.34 6.93 -29.60
C GLU A 288 -5.11 6.52 -28.15
N GLU A 289 -5.88 5.55 -27.62
CA GLU A 289 -5.67 5.01 -26.27
C GLU A 289 -4.26 4.39 -26.13
N ARG A 290 -3.77 3.71 -27.16
CA ARG A 290 -2.41 3.15 -27.17
C ARG A 290 -1.34 4.24 -27.11
N GLY A 291 -1.59 5.40 -27.72
CA GLY A 291 -0.75 6.58 -27.60
C GLY A 291 -0.64 7.08 -26.15
N ARG A 292 -1.73 7.01 -25.38
CA ARG A 292 -1.81 7.41 -23.96
C ARG A 292 -1.15 6.41 -22.99
N LEU A 293 -0.94 5.16 -23.41
CA LEU A 293 -0.22 4.18 -22.60
C LEU A 293 1.27 4.50 -22.46
N ARG A 294 1.89 5.14 -23.45
CA ARG A 294 3.30 5.52 -23.41
C ARG A 294 3.61 6.52 -22.28
N PRO A 295 2.91 7.67 -22.15
CA PRO A 295 3.11 8.55 -21.01
C PRO A 295 2.74 7.87 -19.70
N TYR A 296 1.75 6.96 -19.70
CA TYR A 296 1.40 6.21 -18.50
C TYR A 296 2.53 5.31 -17.99
N VAL A 297 3.33 4.68 -18.86
CA VAL A 297 4.53 3.93 -18.45
C VAL A 297 5.51 4.82 -17.68
N VAL A 298 5.71 6.08 -18.11
CA VAL A 298 6.59 7.02 -17.42
C VAL A 298 6.06 7.38 -16.03
N LEU A 299 4.74 7.60 -15.92
CA LEU A 299 4.11 7.88 -14.62
C LEU A 299 4.17 6.66 -13.69
N PHE A 300 3.96 5.45 -14.23
CA PHE A 300 4.11 4.20 -13.49
C PHE A 300 5.54 4.04 -12.96
N LEU A 301 6.57 4.29 -13.77
CA LEU A 301 7.96 4.24 -13.32
C LEU A 301 8.27 5.31 -12.27
N GLY A 302 7.70 6.51 -12.40
CA GLY A 302 7.78 7.53 -11.36
C GLY A 302 7.21 7.05 -10.03
N SER A 303 6.04 6.39 -10.06
CA SER A 303 5.45 5.76 -8.87
C SER A 303 6.37 4.69 -8.26
N VAL A 304 6.95 3.81 -9.10
CA VAL A 304 7.89 2.76 -8.63
C VAL A 304 9.07 3.38 -7.90
N VAL A 305 9.70 4.41 -8.47
CA VAL A 305 10.90 5.05 -7.90
C VAL A 305 10.58 5.76 -6.59
N PHE A 306 9.47 6.49 -6.53
CA PHE A 306 9.07 7.15 -5.29
C PHE A 306 8.73 6.15 -4.20
N ASN A 307 7.91 5.14 -4.52
CA ASN A 307 7.49 4.15 -3.55
C ASN A 307 8.65 3.26 -3.06
N PHE A 308 9.66 3.04 -3.91
CA PHE A 308 10.91 2.38 -3.50
C PHE A 308 11.61 3.12 -2.35
N ILE A 309 11.55 4.46 -2.33
CA ILE A 309 12.06 5.27 -1.24
C ILE A 309 11.06 5.31 -0.07
N LEU A 310 9.77 5.53 -0.34
CA LEU A 310 8.73 5.63 0.69
C LEU A 310 8.67 4.38 1.58
N PHE A 311 8.68 3.19 0.99
CA PHE A 311 8.61 1.94 1.76
C PHE A 311 9.84 1.69 2.62
N GLN A 312 10.95 2.37 2.35
CA GLN A 312 12.13 2.31 3.20
C GLN A 312 11.98 3.09 4.52
N ALA A 313 10.98 3.97 4.64
CA ALA A 313 10.57 4.57 5.91
C ALA A 313 10.18 3.51 6.98
N TYR A 314 9.74 2.33 6.54
CA TYR A 314 9.36 1.22 7.43
C TYR A 314 10.38 0.08 7.47
N SER A 315 11.56 0.25 6.86
CA SER A 315 12.63 -0.76 6.87
C SER A 315 13.97 -0.14 7.26
N THR A 316 14.80 0.26 6.29
CA THR A 316 16.15 0.77 6.55
C THR A 316 16.16 2.06 7.37
N MET A 317 15.22 2.98 7.14
CA MET A 317 15.08 4.18 7.99
C MET A 317 14.65 3.83 9.42
N MET A 318 13.83 2.80 9.59
CA MET A 318 13.39 2.33 10.90
C MET A 318 14.54 1.66 11.68
N LEU A 319 15.33 0.84 10.99
CA LEU A 319 16.56 0.25 11.54
C LEU A 319 17.56 1.34 11.92
N LEU A 320 17.80 2.32 11.05
CA LEU A 320 18.66 3.46 11.35
C LEU A 320 18.14 4.27 12.54
N ALA A 321 16.82 4.42 12.67
CA ALA A 321 16.21 5.14 13.78
C ALA A 321 16.46 4.44 15.13
N SER A 322 16.35 3.11 15.17
CA SER A 322 16.56 2.36 16.41
C SER A 322 18.04 2.38 16.85
N THR A 323 18.98 2.30 15.91
CA THR A 323 20.41 2.22 16.21
C THR A 323 21.09 3.58 16.35
N ASN A 324 20.73 4.56 15.51
CA ASN A 324 21.50 5.80 15.37
C ASN A 324 20.70 7.07 15.61
N ALA A 325 19.40 7.04 15.90
CA ALA A 325 18.66 8.24 16.27
C ALA A 325 18.54 8.39 17.80
N ARG A 326 18.46 9.64 18.26
CA ARG A 326 18.06 9.97 19.63
C ARG A 326 16.56 9.78 19.76
N THR A 327 16.15 9.01 20.74
CA THR A 327 14.74 8.74 21.07
C THR A 327 14.32 9.44 22.34
N GLU A 328 14.80 10.66 22.54
CA GLU A 328 14.51 11.50 23.70
C GLU A 328 14.17 12.92 23.26
N ILE A 329 13.04 13.44 23.72
CA ILE A 329 12.62 14.83 23.52
C ILE A 329 12.21 15.39 24.88
N LEU A 330 12.86 16.47 25.33
CA LEU A 330 12.53 17.16 26.59
C LEU A 330 12.49 16.22 27.81
N GLY A 331 13.35 15.20 27.86
CA GLY A 331 13.39 14.20 28.95
C GLY A 331 12.39 13.05 28.81
N PHE A 332 11.54 13.05 27.77
CA PHE A 332 10.64 11.94 27.45
C PHE A 332 11.31 11.00 26.45
N THR A 333 11.55 9.76 26.86
CA THR A 333 12.03 8.69 25.99
C THR A 333 10.87 8.03 25.25
N PHE A 334 11.03 7.79 23.96
CA PHE A 334 10.00 7.21 23.11
C PHE A 334 10.52 6.03 22.27
N PRO A 335 9.67 5.10 21.83
CA PRO A 335 10.05 4.00 20.93
C PRO A 335 10.54 4.50 19.56
N ALA A 336 11.53 3.84 18.95
CA ALA A 336 12.02 4.24 17.62
C ALA A 336 10.91 4.14 16.55
N SER A 337 9.99 3.20 16.70
CA SER A 337 8.83 3.05 15.81
C SER A 337 7.91 4.27 15.73
N TRP A 338 7.95 5.18 16.71
CA TRP A 338 7.17 6.43 16.66
C TRP A 338 7.64 7.38 15.55
N TYR A 339 8.85 7.22 15.01
CA TYR A 339 9.24 7.97 13.82
C TYR A 339 8.27 7.70 12.66
N ALA A 340 7.76 6.47 12.50
CA ALA A 340 6.77 6.15 11.46
C ALA A 340 5.46 6.94 11.61
N SER A 341 5.07 7.30 12.83
CA SER A 341 3.91 8.16 13.07
C SER A 341 4.11 9.59 12.55
N ALA A 342 5.36 10.08 12.47
CA ALA A 342 5.63 11.41 11.93
C ALA A 342 5.21 11.52 10.47
N LEU A 343 5.41 10.46 9.66
CA LEU A 343 4.99 10.43 8.26
C LEU A 343 3.47 10.61 8.14
N GLY A 344 2.69 9.79 8.85
CA GLY A 344 1.22 9.90 8.86
C GLY A 344 0.74 11.25 9.40
N ALA A 345 1.39 11.81 10.43
CA ALA A 345 1.06 13.12 10.96
C ALA A 345 1.27 14.24 9.93
N PHE A 346 2.38 14.21 9.18
CA PHE A 346 2.63 15.17 8.11
C PHE A 346 1.63 15.03 6.98
N GLU A 347 1.24 13.82 6.60
CA GLU A 347 0.23 13.60 5.57
C GLU A 347 -1.14 14.15 5.98
N VAL A 348 -1.58 13.92 7.22
CA VAL A 348 -2.82 14.54 7.77
C VAL A 348 -2.72 16.07 7.72
N ALA A 349 -1.62 16.63 8.22
CA ALA A 349 -1.48 18.07 8.40
C ALA A 349 -1.32 18.82 7.07
N LEU A 350 -0.59 18.24 6.11
CA LEU A 350 -0.24 18.90 4.85
C LEU A 350 -1.23 18.66 3.72
N ALA A 351 -2.00 17.56 3.73
CA ALA A 351 -2.96 17.29 2.66
C ALA A 351 -3.97 18.44 2.43
N PRO A 352 -4.61 19.03 3.47
CA PRO A 352 -5.49 20.19 3.30
C PRO A 352 -4.75 21.43 2.77
N VAL A 353 -3.50 21.62 3.18
CA VAL A 353 -2.67 22.75 2.75
C VAL A 353 -2.35 22.63 1.25
N VAL A 354 -1.93 21.45 0.80
CA VAL A 354 -1.65 21.15 -0.60
C VAL A 354 -2.91 21.33 -1.46
N ALA A 355 -4.06 20.82 -0.99
CA ALA A 355 -5.33 21.01 -1.67
C ALA A 355 -5.72 22.50 -1.80
N ALA A 356 -5.55 23.29 -0.74
CA ALA A 356 -5.82 24.73 -0.76
C ALA A 356 -4.90 25.50 -1.71
N VAL A 357 -3.61 25.13 -1.78
CA VAL A 357 -2.66 25.69 -2.76
C VAL A 357 -3.14 25.41 -4.18
N TRP A 358 -3.56 24.18 -4.48
CA TRP A 358 -4.11 23.84 -5.79
C TRP A 358 -5.37 24.61 -6.13
N ALA A 359 -6.32 24.69 -5.20
CA ALA A 359 -7.55 25.45 -5.37
C ALA A 359 -7.25 26.93 -5.70
N ARG A 360 -6.32 27.56 -4.97
CA ARG A 360 -5.90 28.96 -5.23
C ARG A 360 -5.20 29.14 -6.58
N MET A 361 -4.47 28.13 -7.06
CA MET A 361 -3.79 28.20 -8.36
C MET A 361 -4.77 28.06 -9.54
N GLY A 362 -5.90 27.39 -9.38
CA GLY A 362 -6.91 27.21 -10.44
C GLY A 362 -6.32 26.64 -11.73
N THR A 363 -6.46 27.36 -12.84
CA THR A 363 -5.90 26.96 -14.15
C THR A 363 -4.38 27.02 -14.25
N ARG A 364 -3.69 27.63 -13.27
CA ARG A 364 -2.23 27.73 -13.22
C ARG A 364 -1.54 26.54 -12.56
N GLN A 365 -2.31 25.54 -12.12
CA GLN A 365 -1.75 24.36 -11.49
C GLN A 365 -0.73 23.65 -12.40
N PRO A 366 0.34 23.07 -11.84
CA PRO A 366 1.23 22.20 -12.59
C PRO A 366 0.45 21.02 -13.16
N HIS A 367 0.81 20.61 -14.37
CA HIS A 367 0.27 19.40 -14.98
C HIS A 367 0.55 18.17 -14.10
N ALA A 368 -0.31 17.14 -14.15
CA ALA A 368 -0.20 15.95 -13.31
C ALA A 368 1.20 15.30 -13.34
N SER A 369 1.82 15.24 -14.53
CA SER A 369 3.20 14.75 -14.68
C SER A 369 4.23 15.51 -13.84
N ASN A 370 4.07 16.83 -13.71
CA ASN A 370 4.98 17.67 -12.94
C ASN A 370 4.73 17.51 -11.44
N LYS A 371 3.47 17.37 -11.02
CA LYS A 371 3.14 17.08 -9.62
C LYS A 371 3.76 15.75 -9.17
N ILE A 372 3.63 14.70 -9.99
CA ILE A 372 4.28 13.40 -9.74
C ILE A 372 5.80 13.56 -9.71
N ALA A 373 6.40 14.26 -10.68
CA ALA A 373 7.83 14.48 -10.71
C ALA A 373 8.35 15.24 -9.48
N PHE A 374 7.61 16.24 -8.97
CA PHE A 374 7.93 16.91 -7.72
C PHE A 374 7.88 15.93 -6.53
N GLY A 375 6.89 15.05 -6.49
CA GLY A 375 6.82 13.98 -5.49
C GLY A 375 8.05 13.07 -5.50
N VAL A 376 8.44 12.59 -6.69
CA VAL A 376 9.65 11.76 -6.87
C VAL A 376 10.92 12.49 -6.43
N ILE A 377 11.07 13.78 -6.77
CA ILE A 377 12.22 14.59 -6.36
C ILE A 377 12.24 14.76 -4.84
N LEU A 378 11.10 15.08 -4.21
CA LEU A 378 11.02 15.21 -2.75
C LEU A 378 11.35 13.89 -2.04
N GLY A 379 10.91 12.76 -2.59
CA GLY A 379 11.32 11.43 -2.11
C GLY A 379 12.83 11.23 -2.22
N GLY A 380 13.45 11.57 -3.36
CA GLY A 380 14.92 11.47 -3.47
C GLY A 380 15.66 12.40 -2.51
N LEU A 381 15.17 13.63 -2.33
CA LEU A 381 15.73 14.61 -1.40
C LEU A 381 15.61 14.17 0.06
N SER A 382 14.58 13.42 0.43
CA SER A 382 14.43 12.89 1.79
C SER A 382 15.57 11.93 2.17
N PHE A 383 16.07 11.16 1.20
CA PHE A 383 17.20 10.25 1.38
C PHE A 383 18.53 11.00 1.28
N ILE A 384 18.67 11.97 0.37
CA ILE A 384 19.85 12.82 0.31
C ILE A 384 20.04 13.59 1.63
N LEU A 385 18.95 14.02 2.28
CA LEU A 385 19.00 14.67 3.59
C LEU A 385 19.69 13.78 4.64
N MET A 386 19.49 12.46 4.58
CA MET A 386 20.08 11.50 5.51
C MET A 386 21.59 11.29 5.32
N VAL A 387 22.17 11.75 4.21
CA VAL A 387 23.63 11.74 4.01
C VAL A 387 24.32 12.64 5.03
N LEU A 388 23.73 13.78 5.36
CA LEU A 388 24.33 14.76 6.29
C LEU A 388 24.59 14.17 7.68
N PRO A 389 23.58 13.62 8.41
CA PRO A 389 23.79 13.06 9.74
C PRO A 389 24.56 11.74 9.75
N THR A 390 24.57 11.01 8.64
CA THR A 390 25.27 9.71 8.55
C THR A 390 26.73 9.87 8.10
N SER A 391 27.10 11.01 7.51
CA SER A 391 28.47 11.26 7.01
C SER A 391 29.49 11.44 8.13
N GLY A 392 30.72 11.00 7.89
CA GLY A 392 31.84 11.18 8.83
C GLY A 392 31.84 10.23 10.04
N HIS A 393 30.94 9.24 10.05
CA HIS A 393 30.85 8.23 11.11
C HIS A 393 31.18 6.85 10.53
N ALA A 394 32.19 6.18 11.09
CA ALA A 394 32.60 4.84 10.68
C ALA A 394 31.89 3.74 11.49
N ASP A 395 31.46 4.06 12.71
CA ASP A 395 30.91 3.11 13.68
C ASP A 395 29.50 3.53 14.14
N ASP A 396 28.68 2.58 14.61
CA ASP A 396 27.30 2.82 15.07
C ASP A 396 27.18 3.56 16.42
N THR A 397 28.28 4.07 16.97
CA THR A 397 28.29 4.77 18.26
C THR A 397 27.70 6.17 18.19
N TYR A 398 27.54 6.72 16.99
CA TYR A 398 26.97 8.05 16.83
C TYR A 398 25.45 8.03 17.00
N ARG A 399 24.92 9.10 17.61
CA ARG A 399 23.49 9.33 17.74
C ARG A 399 23.12 10.63 17.05
N MET A 400 22.52 10.50 15.88
CA MET A 400 21.90 11.61 15.19
C MET A 400 20.68 12.11 15.92
N ALA A 401 20.46 13.36 15.69
CA ALA A 401 19.33 14.11 16.14
C ALA A 401 18.00 13.71 15.49
N ALA A 402 16.90 13.72 16.26
CA ALA A 402 15.57 13.32 15.79
C ALA A 402 15.05 14.11 14.59
N TRP A 403 15.39 15.40 14.48
CA TRP A 403 14.89 16.27 13.41
C TRP A 403 15.39 15.89 12.01
N TRP A 404 16.46 15.10 11.89
CA TRP A 404 16.90 14.60 10.59
C TRP A 404 15.92 13.58 10.01
N ILE A 405 15.52 12.58 10.81
CA ILE A 405 14.54 11.57 10.40
C ILE A 405 13.16 12.23 10.22
N VAL A 406 12.76 13.09 11.16
CA VAL A 406 11.49 13.84 11.06
C VAL A 406 11.48 14.71 9.79
N GLY A 407 12.57 15.40 9.48
CA GLY A 407 12.71 16.20 8.25
C GLY A 407 12.67 15.35 6.97
N SER A 408 13.27 14.16 7.00
CA SER A 408 13.17 13.20 5.89
C SER A 408 11.71 12.75 5.69
N TYR A 409 10.99 12.45 6.78
CA TYR A 409 9.59 12.00 6.71
C TYR A 409 8.64 13.13 6.30
N LEU A 410 8.96 14.38 6.63
CA LEU A 410 8.26 15.55 6.12
C LEU A 410 8.36 15.65 4.60
N LEU A 411 9.56 15.49 4.04
CA LEU A 411 9.76 15.50 2.59
C LEU A 411 9.06 14.31 1.91
N LEU A 412 9.11 13.13 2.53
CA LEU A 412 8.39 11.94 2.05
C LEU A 412 6.88 12.16 2.04
N GLY A 413 6.29 12.60 3.14
CA GLY A 413 4.84 12.81 3.25
C GLY A 413 4.33 13.87 2.29
N LEU A 414 5.08 14.98 2.11
CA LEU A 414 4.74 15.96 1.07
C LEU A 414 4.84 15.35 -0.33
N GLY A 415 5.89 14.57 -0.60
CA GLY A 415 6.06 13.88 -1.87
C GLY A 415 4.94 12.87 -2.16
N ASP A 416 4.48 12.15 -1.14
CA ASP A 416 3.42 11.14 -1.20
C ASP A 416 2.10 11.78 -1.61
N ILE A 417 1.70 12.85 -0.91
CA ILE A 417 0.49 13.61 -1.24
C ILE A 417 0.52 14.05 -2.70
N LEU A 418 1.65 14.57 -3.20
CA LEU A 418 1.76 15.05 -4.58
C LEU A 418 1.64 13.92 -5.61
N LEU A 419 2.29 12.79 -5.33
CA LEU A 419 2.35 11.66 -6.24
C LEU A 419 1.04 10.86 -6.26
N GLU A 420 0.51 10.46 -5.11
CA GLU A 420 -0.66 9.58 -5.02
C GLU A 420 -1.92 10.28 -5.54
N THR A 421 -2.16 11.53 -5.14
CA THR A 421 -3.35 12.28 -5.60
C THR A 421 -3.34 12.51 -7.11
N SER A 422 -2.17 12.82 -7.67
CA SER A 422 -2.01 13.09 -9.11
C SER A 422 -1.95 11.79 -9.93
N GLY A 423 -1.34 10.74 -9.38
CA GLY A 423 -1.12 9.44 -10.01
C GLY A 423 -2.39 8.63 -10.20
N MET A 424 -3.23 8.55 -9.16
CA MET A 424 -4.54 7.90 -9.28
C MET A 424 -5.45 8.62 -10.29
N SER A 425 -5.46 9.95 -10.26
CA SER A 425 -6.20 10.76 -11.23
C SER A 425 -5.70 10.53 -12.66
N ALA A 426 -4.38 10.57 -12.89
CA ALA A 426 -3.79 10.32 -14.20
C ALA A 426 -4.04 8.88 -14.69
N THR A 427 -4.01 7.89 -13.79
CA THR A 427 -4.26 6.48 -14.12
C THR A 427 -5.65 6.28 -14.71
N THR A 428 -6.69 6.80 -14.06
CA THR A 428 -8.08 6.67 -14.53
C THR A 428 -8.30 7.41 -15.86
N LYS A 429 -7.65 8.56 -16.02
CA LYS A 429 -7.71 9.42 -17.21
C LYS A 429 -7.01 8.83 -18.44
N LEU A 430 -5.90 8.12 -18.24
CA LEU A 430 -5.11 7.49 -19.32
C LEU A 430 -5.50 6.04 -19.60
N ALA A 431 -6.36 5.46 -18.76
CA ALA A 431 -6.86 4.10 -18.90
C ALA A 431 -7.62 3.90 -20.22
N PRO A 432 -7.28 2.88 -21.03
CA PRO A 432 -8.15 2.45 -22.13
C PRO A 432 -9.50 1.97 -21.59
N LYS A 433 -10.58 2.23 -22.33
CA LYS A 433 -11.95 1.86 -21.90
C LYS A 433 -12.07 0.36 -21.60
N ALA A 434 -11.43 -0.48 -22.41
CA ALA A 434 -11.45 -1.93 -22.25
C ALA A 434 -10.66 -2.44 -21.03
N PHE A 435 -9.83 -1.60 -20.42
CA PHE A 435 -8.93 -1.95 -19.31
C PHE A 435 -9.11 -1.06 -18.07
N ALA A 436 -10.21 -0.29 -17.98
CA ALA A 436 -10.37 0.76 -16.98
C ALA A 436 -10.10 0.28 -15.53
N SER A 437 -10.69 -0.84 -15.11
CA SER A 437 -10.47 -1.41 -13.77
C SER A 437 -9.08 -2.03 -13.61
N GLN A 438 -8.52 -2.62 -14.67
CA GLN A 438 -7.18 -3.21 -14.67
C GLN A 438 -6.08 -2.15 -14.56
N THR A 439 -6.30 -0.92 -15.03
CA THR A 439 -5.33 0.17 -14.89
C THR A 439 -5.13 0.57 -13.43
N MET A 440 -6.17 0.49 -12.59
CA MET A 440 -6.02 0.70 -11.14
C MET A 440 -5.26 -0.46 -10.48
N ALA A 441 -5.47 -1.70 -10.93
CA ALA A 441 -4.64 -2.82 -10.51
C ALA A 441 -3.17 -2.63 -10.92
N LEU A 442 -2.92 -2.05 -12.09
CA LEU A 442 -1.59 -1.69 -12.57
C LEU A 442 -0.95 -0.59 -11.70
N TRP A 443 -1.71 0.38 -11.18
CA TRP A 443 -1.19 1.32 -10.18
C TRP A 443 -0.66 0.60 -8.94
N PHE A 444 -1.43 -0.32 -8.34
CA PHE A 444 -0.96 -1.11 -7.20
C PHE A 444 0.21 -2.04 -7.54
N LEU A 445 0.28 -2.48 -8.80
CA LEU A 445 1.42 -3.28 -9.27
C LEU A 445 2.73 -2.47 -9.31
N SER A 446 2.66 -1.13 -9.38
CA SER A 446 3.84 -0.27 -9.18
C SER A 446 4.37 -0.37 -7.75
N LEU A 447 3.50 -0.48 -6.75
CA LEU A 447 3.85 -0.66 -5.34
C LEU A 447 4.46 -2.05 -5.09
N ALA A 448 3.92 -3.08 -5.74
CA ALA A 448 4.48 -4.43 -5.72
C ALA A 448 5.90 -4.44 -6.31
N LEU A 449 6.10 -3.82 -7.47
CA LEU A 449 7.40 -3.72 -8.11
C LEU A 449 8.40 -2.90 -7.27
N ALA A 450 7.96 -1.80 -6.65
CA ALA A 450 8.78 -1.00 -5.76
C ALA A 450 9.30 -1.82 -4.57
N ASN A 451 8.42 -2.55 -3.88
CA ASN A 451 8.79 -3.45 -2.80
C ASN A 451 9.69 -4.61 -3.29
N GLY A 452 9.43 -5.14 -4.48
CA GLY A 452 10.23 -6.24 -5.05
C GLY A 452 11.67 -5.80 -5.33
N ILE A 453 11.85 -4.62 -5.94
CA ILE A 453 13.18 -4.02 -6.13
C ILE A 453 13.81 -3.72 -4.77
N GLN A 454 13.06 -3.12 -3.85
CA GLN A 454 13.52 -2.82 -2.50
C GLN A 454 14.06 -4.07 -1.79
N ALA A 455 13.36 -5.20 -1.86
CA ALA A 455 13.78 -6.45 -1.22
C ALA A 455 15.17 -6.94 -1.66
N GLN A 456 15.63 -6.53 -2.85
CA GLN A 456 16.98 -6.81 -3.32
C GLN A 456 17.99 -5.74 -2.89
N ILE A 457 17.63 -4.46 -3.00
CA ILE A 457 18.54 -3.35 -2.70
C ILE A 457 18.84 -3.23 -1.20
N VAL A 458 17.86 -3.49 -0.34
CA VAL A 458 18.04 -3.40 1.12
C VAL A 458 19.00 -4.45 1.68
N LYS A 459 19.32 -5.51 0.92
CA LYS A 459 20.39 -6.47 1.29
C LYS A 459 21.77 -5.80 1.33
N LEU A 460 21.94 -4.66 0.65
CA LEU A 460 23.16 -3.86 0.71
C LEU A 460 23.23 -2.96 1.96
N TYR A 461 22.15 -2.87 2.74
CA TYR A 461 22.14 -2.10 3.99
C TYR A 461 22.98 -2.83 5.05
N GLY A 462 24.01 -2.15 5.57
CA GLY A 462 25.03 -2.75 6.43
C GLY A 462 26.28 -3.23 5.68
N GLU A 463 26.17 -3.50 4.37
CA GLU A 463 27.31 -3.90 3.51
C GLU A 463 28.04 -2.69 2.91
N VAL A 464 27.32 -1.58 2.72
CA VAL A 464 27.88 -0.29 2.29
C VAL A 464 27.64 0.78 3.34
N SER A 465 28.48 1.82 3.34
CA SER A 465 28.32 2.94 4.28
C SER A 465 26.94 3.60 4.14
N ASN A 466 26.33 3.99 5.25
CA ASN A 466 25.03 4.68 5.29
C ASN A 466 24.96 5.91 4.35
N PRO A 467 25.98 6.80 4.30
CA PRO A 467 25.98 7.93 3.36
C PRO A 467 25.89 7.49 1.89
N ALA A 468 26.60 6.42 1.52
CA ALA A 468 26.56 5.89 0.16
C ALA A 468 25.19 5.26 -0.14
N TYR A 469 24.64 4.48 0.80
CA TYR A 469 23.33 3.84 0.66
C TYR A 469 22.22 4.87 0.42
N PHE A 470 22.07 5.84 1.33
CA PHE A 470 21.03 6.88 1.22
C PHE A 470 21.33 7.85 0.08
N GLY A 471 22.60 8.21 -0.14
CA GLY A 471 23.00 9.13 -1.19
C GLY A 471 22.74 8.61 -2.60
N VAL A 472 23.10 7.35 -2.89
CA VAL A 472 22.88 6.75 -4.23
C VAL A 472 21.39 6.56 -4.49
N ASN A 473 20.66 5.97 -3.54
CA ASN A 473 19.21 5.77 -3.69
C ASN A 473 18.47 7.10 -3.87
N GLY A 474 18.81 8.11 -3.07
CA GLY A 474 18.24 9.45 -3.18
C GLY A 474 18.60 10.15 -4.50
N ALA A 475 19.86 10.05 -4.94
CA ALA A 475 20.31 10.65 -6.20
C ALA A 475 19.62 10.03 -7.43
N ILE A 476 19.44 8.71 -7.45
CA ILE A 476 18.68 8.01 -8.51
C ILE A 476 17.24 8.52 -8.56
N ALA A 477 16.59 8.66 -7.41
CA ALA A 477 15.22 9.17 -7.34
C ALA A 477 15.13 10.63 -7.82
N VAL A 478 16.03 11.52 -7.38
CA VAL A 478 16.08 12.91 -7.88
C VAL A 478 16.31 12.93 -9.39
N ALA A 479 17.25 12.14 -9.91
CA ALA A 479 17.53 12.07 -11.33
C ALA A 479 16.31 11.59 -12.15
N ALA A 480 15.59 10.59 -11.65
CA ALA A 480 14.35 10.11 -12.28
C ALA A 480 13.27 11.20 -12.30
N GLY A 481 13.07 11.91 -11.18
CA GLY A 481 12.11 13.02 -11.13
C GLY A 481 12.49 14.18 -12.06
N VAL A 482 13.78 14.54 -12.14
CA VAL A 482 14.26 15.54 -13.11
C VAL A 482 14.03 15.06 -14.55
N ALA A 483 14.32 13.80 -14.87
CA ALA A 483 14.06 13.23 -16.18
C ALA A 483 12.56 13.30 -16.55
N MET A 484 11.66 13.10 -15.60
CA MET A 484 10.23 13.27 -15.81
C MET A 484 9.85 14.73 -16.11
N ILE A 485 10.47 15.71 -15.44
CA ILE A 485 10.27 17.14 -15.75
C ILE A 485 10.75 17.45 -17.16
N LEU A 486 11.91 16.93 -17.56
CA LEU A 486 12.45 17.12 -18.92
C LEU A 486 11.55 16.46 -19.98
N ALA A 487 10.92 15.33 -19.65
CA ALA A 487 9.93 14.67 -20.50
C ALA A 487 8.55 15.35 -20.51
N ALA A 488 8.30 16.33 -19.64
CA ALA A 488 6.99 16.96 -19.47
C ALA A 488 6.37 17.55 -20.76
N PRO A 489 7.11 18.20 -21.66
CA PRO A 489 6.54 18.70 -22.92
C PRO A 489 5.98 17.57 -23.80
N TRP A 490 6.65 16.42 -23.83
CA TRP A 490 6.19 15.24 -24.54
C TRP A 490 4.98 14.61 -23.84
N LEU A 491 5.04 14.45 -22.51
CA LEU A 491 3.92 13.93 -21.71
C LEU A 491 2.65 14.76 -21.95
N LYS A 492 2.73 16.09 -21.82
CA LYS A 492 1.59 17.00 -22.04
C LYS A 492 0.98 16.87 -23.44
N ARG A 493 1.82 16.76 -24.49
CA ARG A 493 1.34 16.61 -25.87
C ARG A 493 0.62 15.28 -26.09
N THR A 494 1.15 14.19 -25.54
CA THR A 494 0.60 12.83 -25.72
C THR A 494 -0.61 12.50 -24.83
N MET A 495 -0.86 13.30 -23.79
CA MET A 495 -1.99 13.12 -22.87
C MET A 495 -3.26 13.91 -23.27
N HIS A 496 -3.23 14.76 -24.29
CA HIS A 496 -4.41 15.51 -24.76
C HIS A 496 -5.41 14.59 -25.50
N PRO A 497 -6.75 14.69 -25.28
CA PRO A 497 -7.51 15.75 -24.64
C PRO A 497 -8.04 15.35 -23.26
N VAL A 498 -7.14 14.98 -22.35
CA VAL A 498 -7.50 14.71 -20.98
C VAL A 498 -7.17 15.95 -20.13
N HIS A 499 -8.16 16.82 -19.93
CA HIS A 499 -8.11 17.92 -18.96
C HIS A 499 -8.24 17.38 -17.53
#